data_AF-S9RBL2-F1
#
_entry.id   AF-S9RBL2-F1
#
_cell.length_a   1.000
_cell.length_b   1.000
_cell.length_c   1.000
_cell.angle_alpha   90.00
_cell.angle_beta   90.00
_cell.angle_gamma   90.00
#
_symmetry.space_group_name_H-M   'P 1'
#
loop_
_entity.id
_entity.type
_entity.pdbx_description
1 polymer ?
#
loop_
_entity_poly.entity_id
_entity_poly.type
_entity_poly.pdbx_seq_one_letter_code
_entity_poly.pdbx_strand_id
1 'polypeptide(L)'
;MHSTKHFPSGLEDRSNNPGAYDASDEYAYCIWIVPAYSSEVEIRYRKFTKWALSHEEDFQNMRLPTAPHVTLAKGIHLKEGQSFESVLKHIASKKISPMDIKFGKVALGNTYFDRVHYQILRTPALNELQQAAYELVDENFSDETREPYMPLIYAEAVEGYWGTSDPLLSLSSISNVNWENPSFLELVQVNLNTHQGIICGRVEVS
;
A
#
# COMPACT_ATOMS: atom_id res chain seq x y z
N MET A 1 -36.28 16.45 -16.69
CA MET A 1 -35.05 15.71 -17.03
C MET A 1 -33.86 16.50 -16.49
N HIS A 2 -33.40 16.16 -15.29
CA HIS A 2 -32.12 16.61 -14.77
C HIS A 2 -31.44 15.40 -14.15
N SER A 3 -30.36 14.97 -14.80
CA SER A 3 -29.46 13.93 -14.33
C SER A 3 -28.75 14.45 -13.07
N THR A 4 -29.04 13.83 -11.93
CA THR A 4 -28.22 13.94 -10.73
C THR A 4 -26.89 13.27 -11.02
N LYS A 5 -25.83 14.07 -11.18
CA LYS A 5 -24.45 13.58 -11.19
C LYS A 5 -24.21 12.87 -9.86
N HIS A 6 -24.20 11.53 -9.89
CA HIS A 6 -23.77 10.71 -8.77
C HIS A 6 -22.29 10.95 -8.53
N PHE A 7 -21.94 11.29 -7.28
CA PHE A 7 -20.58 11.10 -6.78
C PHE A 7 -20.21 9.62 -6.91
N PRO A 8 -18.97 9.27 -7.29
CA PRO A 8 -18.53 7.88 -7.23
C PRO A 8 -18.54 7.44 -5.76
N SER A 9 -19.51 6.60 -5.42
CA SER A 9 -19.54 5.79 -4.20
C SER A 9 -18.32 4.86 -4.21
N GLY A 10 -17.23 5.27 -3.56
CA GLY A 10 -15.97 4.53 -3.66
C GLY A 10 -15.03 4.62 -2.45
N LEU A 11 -15.48 5.21 -1.34
CA LEU A 11 -14.80 5.10 -0.05
C LEU A 11 -15.78 4.48 0.96
N GLU A 12 -16.27 3.29 0.63
CA GLU A 12 -17.00 2.47 1.57
C GLU A 12 -16.05 1.87 2.59
N ASP A 13 -16.51 1.83 3.84
CA ASP A 13 -15.92 1.12 4.96
C ASP A 13 -15.72 -0.36 4.57
N ARG A 14 -14.45 -0.76 4.37
CA ARG A 14 -14.08 -2.09 3.84
C ARG A 14 -13.97 -3.17 4.92
N SER A 15 -14.49 -2.93 6.12
CA SER A 15 -14.45 -3.88 7.24
C SER A 15 -15.48 -5.02 7.13
N ASN A 16 -16.43 -4.96 6.19
CA ASN A 16 -17.62 -5.82 6.21
C ASN A 16 -17.91 -6.62 4.92
N ASN A 17 -16.91 -7.26 4.29
CA ASN A 17 -17.23 -8.29 3.30
C ASN A 17 -16.25 -9.48 3.31
N PRO A 18 -16.58 -10.59 3.99
CA PRO A 18 -15.73 -11.78 4.06
C PRO A 18 -16.06 -12.69 2.87
N GLY A 19 -15.78 -12.22 1.66
CA GLY A 19 -15.80 -13.08 0.47
C GLY A 19 -14.35 -13.35 0.08
N ALA A 20 -13.79 -14.48 0.54
CA ALA A 20 -12.63 -15.03 -0.13
C ALA A 20 -13.07 -15.27 -1.59
N TYR A 21 -12.63 -14.43 -2.51
CA TYR A 21 -12.78 -14.75 -3.92
C TYR A 21 -11.92 -15.99 -4.16
N ASP A 22 -12.55 -17.06 -4.66
CA ASP A 22 -11.88 -18.30 -5.04
C ASP A 22 -10.55 -17.96 -5.72
N ALA A 23 -9.48 -18.65 -5.30
CA ALA A 23 -8.14 -18.42 -5.80
C ALA A 23 -8.09 -18.67 -7.32
N SER A 24 -8.34 -17.62 -8.10
CA SER A 24 -8.02 -17.60 -9.52
C SER A 24 -6.56 -17.17 -9.69
N ASP A 25 -5.94 -17.59 -10.79
CA ASP A 25 -4.58 -17.19 -11.18
C ASP A 25 -4.41 -15.66 -11.34
N GLU A 26 -5.51 -14.91 -11.25
CA GLU A 26 -5.54 -13.45 -11.35
C GLU A 26 -5.26 -12.74 -10.03
N TYR A 27 -5.18 -13.43 -8.90
CA TYR A 27 -4.97 -12.82 -7.58
C TYR A 27 -3.75 -13.37 -6.86
N ALA A 28 -3.11 -12.50 -6.08
CA ALA A 28 -2.06 -12.89 -5.15
C ALA A 28 -2.33 -12.28 -3.77
N TYR A 29 -1.99 -13.01 -2.72
CA TYR A 29 -1.98 -12.46 -1.37
C TYR A 29 -0.70 -11.65 -1.14
N CYS A 30 -0.85 -10.46 -0.57
CA CYS A 30 0.22 -9.55 -0.21
C CYS A 30 0.14 -9.21 1.28
N ILE A 31 1.30 -8.98 1.90
CA ILE A 31 1.37 -8.36 3.23
C ILE A 31 1.69 -6.89 3.04
N TRP A 32 0.80 -6.05 3.53
CA TRP A 32 0.97 -4.60 3.55
C TRP A 32 1.15 -4.13 4.98
N ILE A 33 1.99 -3.12 5.17
CA ILE A 33 1.93 -2.26 6.36
C ILE A 33 1.27 -0.94 5.97
N VAL A 34 0.23 -0.54 6.73
CA VAL A 34 -0.62 0.61 6.42
C VAL A 34 -0.77 1.53 7.63
N PRO A 35 -0.81 2.86 7.44
CA PRO A 35 -0.90 3.79 8.55
C PRO A 35 -2.31 3.81 9.12
N ALA A 36 -2.44 4.22 10.38
CA ALA A 36 -3.76 4.46 10.94
C ALA A 36 -4.51 5.54 10.16
N TYR A 37 -5.83 5.40 10.05
CA TYR A 37 -6.66 6.35 9.30
C TYR A 37 -6.56 7.78 9.86
N SER A 38 -6.38 7.89 11.17
CA SER A 38 -6.20 9.16 11.88
C SER A 38 -4.77 9.72 11.80
N SER A 39 -3.82 8.98 11.22
CA SER A 39 -2.43 9.41 11.13
C SER A 39 -2.27 10.58 10.18
N GLU A 40 -1.26 11.39 10.43
CA GLU A 40 -0.88 12.47 9.52
C GLU A 40 -0.50 11.95 8.13
N VAL A 41 0.11 10.76 8.05
CA VAL A 41 0.48 10.09 6.80
C VAL A 41 -0.75 9.82 5.93
N GLU A 42 -1.78 9.20 6.50
CA GLU A 42 -3.05 8.92 5.81
C GLU A 42 -3.71 10.22 5.34
N ILE A 43 -3.82 11.22 6.23
CA ILE A 43 -4.48 12.49 5.92
C ILE A 43 -3.80 13.19 4.75
N ARG A 44 -2.47 13.24 4.75
CA ARG A 44 -1.66 13.82 3.67
C ARG A 44 -1.84 13.02 2.37
N TYR A 45 -1.79 11.69 2.42
CA TYR A 45 -2.05 10.83 1.28
C TYR A 45 -3.43 11.05 0.65
N ARG A 46 -4.49 11.18 1.48
CA ARG A 46 -5.85 11.47 1.02
C ARG A 46 -5.99 12.83 0.35
N LYS A 47 -5.24 13.83 0.81
CA LYS A 47 -5.18 15.15 0.14
C LYS A 47 -4.50 15.03 -1.24
N PHE A 48 -3.40 14.29 -1.33
CA PHE A 48 -2.70 14.07 -2.59
C PHE A 48 -3.51 13.30 -3.61
N THR A 49 -4.14 12.19 -3.22
CA THR A 49 -4.97 11.39 -4.13
C THR A 49 -6.13 12.20 -4.70
N LYS A 50 -6.78 13.05 -3.91
CA LYS A 50 -7.79 14.00 -4.40
C LYS A 50 -7.23 14.99 -5.44
N TRP A 51 -6.02 15.49 -5.21
CA TRP A 51 -5.34 16.36 -6.16
C TRP A 51 -5.00 15.61 -7.45
N ALA A 52 -4.44 14.40 -7.34
CA ALA A 52 -4.05 13.57 -8.49
C ALA A 52 -5.26 13.25 -9.40
N LEU A 53 -6.43 12.96 -8.82
CA LEU A 53 -7.69 12.77 -9.57
C LEU A 53 -8.13 14.02 -10.35
N SER A 54 -7.69 15.22 -9.94
CA SER A 54 -7.99 16.46 -10.66
C SER A 54 -6.91 16.83 -11.69
N HIS A 55 -5.87 16.00 -11.81
CA HIS A 55 -4.71 16.16 -12.70
C HIS A 55 -4.44 14.82 -13.43
N GLU A 56 -5.51 14.07 -13.72
CA GLU A 56 -5.40 12.76 -14.39
C GLU A 56 -4.73 12.88 -15.75
N GLU A 57 -4.91 14.03 -16.43
CA GLU A 57 -4.26 14.33 -17.71
C GLU A 57 -2.74 14.40 -17.64
N ASP A 58 -2.15 14.56 -16.44
CA ASP A 58 -0.69 14.59 -16.26
C ASP A 58 -0.07 13.17 -16.21
N PHE A 59 -0.90 12.11 -16.15
CA PHE A 59 -0.47 10.73 -15.91
C PHE A 59 -1.14 9.74 -16.88
N GLN A 60 -0.33 9.10 -17.73
CA GLN A 60 -0.84 8.14 -18.71
C GLN A 60 -1.41 6.88 -18.03
N ASN A 61 -2.67 6.54 -18.35
CA ASN A 61 -3.37 5.37 -17.80
C ASN A 61 -3.33 5.32 -16.26
N MET A 62 -3.53 6.48 -15.64
CA MET A 62 -3.45 6.66 -14.20
C MET A 62 -4.39 5.73 -13.43
N ARG A 63 -3.87 5.13 -12.37
CA ARG A 63 -4.65 4.52 -11.28
C ARG A 63 -4.06 4.92 -9.94
N LEU A 64 -4.91 4.92 -8.92
CA LEU A 64 -4.46 5.13 -7.55
C LEU A 64 -4.36 3.80 -6.81
N PRO A 65 -3.34 3.65 -5.94
CA PRO A 65 -3.30 2.55 -4.98
C PRO A 65 -4.57 2.53 -4.11
N THR A 66 -4.95 1.33 -3.66
CA THR A 66 -6.14 1.15 -2.81
C THR A 66 -6.05 1.88 -1.47
N ALA A 67 -4.85 1.97 -0.91
CA ALA A 67 -4.53 2.62 0.36
C ALA A 67 -3.07 3.07 0.34
N PRO A 68 -2.63 4.02 1.20
CA PRO A 68 -1.21 4.20 1.44
C PRO A 68 -0.67 2.97 2.18
N HIS A 69 0.33 2.34 1.59
CA HIS A 69 0.88 1.11 2.13
C HIS A 69 2.34 0.95 1.74
N VAL A 70 3.09 0.17 2.51
CA VAL A 70 4.36 -0.42 2.05
C VAL A 70 4.12 -1.92 1.88
N THR A 71 4.40 -2.44 0.70
CA THR A 71 4.31 -3.89 0.46
C THR A 71 5.52 -4.56 1.08
N LEU A 72 5.30 -5.45 2.04
CA LEU A 72 6.34 -6.24 2.68
C LEU A 72 6.69 -7.47 1.83
N ALA A 73 5.66 -8.19 1.38
CA ALA A 73 5.80 -9.36 0.53
C ALA A 73 4.55 -9.55 -0.37
N LYS A 74 4.73 -10.26 -1.48
CA LYS A 74 3.68 -10.64 -2.44
C LYS A 74 3.78 -12.13 -2.70
N GLY A 75 2.64 -12.78 -2.95
CA GLY A 75 2.60 -14.21 -3.23
C GLY A 75 2.58 -15.04 -1.96
N ILE A 76 1.92 -14.57 -0.89
CA ILE A 76 1.81 -15.31 0.36
C ILE A 76 1.04 -16.61 0.12
N HIS A 77 1.69 -17.72 0.49
CA HIS A 77 1.11 -19.05 0.46
C HIS A 77 0.33 -19.32 1.75
N LEU A 78 -0.98 -19.46 1.64
CA LEU A 78 -1.85 -19.79 2.78
C LEU A 78 -2.02 -21.30 2.87
N LYS A 79 -1.63 -21.89 4.01
CA LYS A 79 -1.81 -23.32 4.26
C LYS A 79 -3.28 -23.65 4.48
N GLU A 80 -3.67 -24.89 4.17
CA GLU A 80 -5.02 -25.37 4.42
C GLU A 80 -5.41 -25.18 5.91
N GLY A 81 -6.56 -24.55 6.15
CA GLY A 81 -7.06 -24.25 7.51
C GLY A 81 -6.36 -23.10 8.23
N GLN A 82 -5.36 -22.44 7.62
CA GLN A 82 -4.68 -21.30 8.22
C GLN A 82 -5.56 -20.04 8.13
N SER A 83 -5.89 -19.45 9.28
CA SER A 83 -6.65 -18.20 9.31
C SER A 83 -5.78 -16.99 8.92
N PHE A 84 -6.37 -16.00 8.25
CA PHE A 84 -5.69 -14.75 7.90
C PHE A 84 -5.09 -14.05 9.13
N GLU A 85 -5.82 -14.04 10.25
CA GLU A 85 -5.34 -13.47 11.51
C GLU A 85 -4.11 -14.21 12.04
N SER A 86 -4.06 -15.54 11.94
CA SER A 86 -2.89 -16.32 12.38
C SER A 86 -1.63 -16.02 11.57
N VAL A 87 -1.76 -15.78 10.26
CA VAL A 87 -0.66 -15.33 9.39
C VAL A 87 -0.13 -13.98 9.86
N LEU A 88 -1.03 -13.02 10.07
CA LEU A 88 -0.66 -11.67 10.47
C LEU A 88 -0.04 -11.62 11.86
N LYS A 89 -0.59 -12.36 12.83
CA LYS A 89 -0.01 -12.49 14.18
C LYS A 89 1.36 -13.17 14.14
N HIS A 90 1.56 -14.17 13.27
CA HIS A 90 2.87 -14.78 13.09
C HIS A 90 3.91 -13.74 12.67
N ILE A 91 3.64 -12.97 11.61
CA ILE A 91 4.54 -11.92 11.12
C ILE A 91 4.79 -10.85 12.21
N ALA A 92 3.71 -10.35 12.84
CA ALA A 92 3.82 -9.35 13.90
C ALA A 92 4.67 -9.82 15.08
N SER A 93 4.59 -11.10 15.45
CA SER A 93 5.35 -11.68 16.56
C SER A 93 6.87 -11.72 16.35
N LYS A 94 7.33 -11.57 15.10
CA LYS A 94 8.76 -11.54 14.75
C LYS A 94 9.39 -10.16 14.91
N LYS A 95 8.59 -9.09 15.00
CA LYS A 95 9.08 -7.73 15.25
C LYS A 95 9.54 -7.61 16.70
N ILE A 96 10.78 -7.20 16.87
CA ILE A 96 11.42 -6.93 18.15
C ILE A 96 11.72 -5.43 18.26
N SER A 97 12.09 -4.80 17.16
CA SER A 97 12.41 -3.39 17.09
C SER A 97 11.17 -2.49 17.27
N PRO A 98 11.33 -1.27 17.83
CA PRO A 98 10.27 -0.27 17.83
C PRO A 98 9.77 0.01 16.42
N MET A 99 8.45 0.16 16.28
CA MET A 99 7.85 0.46 14.98
C MET A 99 8.22 1.88 14.55
N ASP A 100 9.00 1.99 13.47
CA ASP A 100 9.40 3.26 12.87
C ASP A 100 9.52 3.07 11.36
N ILE A 101 8.77 3.86 10.59
CA ILE A 101 8.91 3.97 9.13
C ILE A 101 9.37 5.39 8.83
N LYS A 102 10.52 5.49 8.16
CA LYS A 102 11.12 6.76 7.75
C LYS A 102 10.91 7.00 6.27
N PHE A 103 10.37 8.16 5.96
CA PHE A 103 10.14 8.59 4.58
C PHE A 103 11.38 9.28 4.01
N GLY A 104 11.75 8.91 2.80
CA GLY A 104 12.67 9.66 1.96
C GLY A 104 11.94 10.74 1.17
N LYS A 105 12.32 10.91 -0.10
CA LYS A 105 11.67 11.86 -1.02
C LYS A 105 10.58 11.16 -1.84
N VAL A 106 9.69 11.96 -2.41
CA VAL A 106 8.88 11.50 -3.54
C VAL A 106 9.82 11.30 -4.73
N ALA A 107 9.69 10.15 -5.39
CA ALA A 107 10.53 9.75 -6.51
C ALA A 107 9.68 9.21 -7.67
N LEU A 108 10.31 9.18 -8.85
CA LEU A 108 9.76 8.58 -10.04
C LEU A 108 10.40 7.21 -10.26
N GLY A 109 9.57 6.19 -10.38
CA GLY A 109 9.99 4.84 -10.75
C GLY A 109 9.93 4.61 -12.25
N ASN A 110 10.37 3.43 -12.66
CA ASN A 110 10.45 3.03 -14.07
C ASN A 110 9.34 2.06 -14.49
N THR A 111 8.59 1.51 -13.54
CA THR A 111 7.51 0.56 -13.77
C THR A 111 6.15 1.25 -13.56
N TYR A 112 5.09 0.59 -14.03
CA TYR A 112 3.73 1.07 -13.80
C TYR A 112 3.40 1.21 -12.31
N PHE A 113 3.91 0.30 -11.46
CA PHE A 113 3.53 0.20 -10.04
C PHE A 113 4.34 1.08 -9.10
N ASP A 114 5.51 1.55 -9.53
CA ASP A 114 6.35 2.48 -8.78
C ASP A 114 6.45 3.85 -9.46
N ARG A 115 5.56 4.15 -10.43
CA ARG A 115 5.69 5.36 -11.26
C ARG A 115 5.85 6.63 -10.44
N VAL A 116 4.98 6.84 -9.46
CA VAL A 116 5.16 7.86 -8.42
C VAL A 116 5.08 7.19 -7.07
N HIS A 117 6.12 7.33 -6.26
CA HIS A 117 6.20 6.68 -4.95
C HIS A 117 6.97 7.51 -3.93
N TYR A 118 6.78 7.17 -2.66
CA TYR A 118 7.71 7.52 -1.61
C TYR A 118 8.82 6.50 -1.51
N GLN A 119 10.05 6.99 -1.48
CA GLN A 119 11.15 6.20 -0.95
C GLN A 119 10.90 5.95 0.54
N ILE A 120 11.03 4.70 0.96
CA ILE A 120 11.00 4.33 2.38
C ILE A 120 12.39 3.85 2.75
N LEU A 121 12.94 4.37 3.86
CA LEU A 121 14.23 3.90 4.35
C LEU A 121 14.03 2.57 5.06
N ARG A 122 14.96 1.64 4.85
CA ARG A 122 15.01 0.39 5.62
C ARG A 122 15.25 0.70 7.09
N THR A 123 14.28 0.38 7.93
CA THR A 123 14.41 0.39 9.39
C THR A 123 14.50 -1.04 9.91
N PRO A 124 15.07 -1.28 11.10
CA PRO A 124 15.13 -2.61 11.69
C PRO A 124 13.75 -3.29 11.77
N ALA A 125 12.72 -2.59 12.28
CA ALA A 125 11.37 -3.13 12.37
C ALA A 125 10.78 -3.49 11.00
N LEU A 126 10.98 -2.65 9.98
CA LEU A 126 10.49 -2.92 8.64
C LEU A 126 11.18 -4.15 8.02
N ASN A 127 12.49 -4.30 8.22
CA ASN A 127 13.25 -5.46 7.75
C ASN A 127 12.81 -6.74 8.46
N GLU A 128 12.61 -6.70 9.78
CA GLU A 128 12.12 -7.84 10.58
C GLU A 128 10.75 -8.33 10.07
N LEU A 129 9.82 -7.41 9.86
CA LEU A 129 8.49 -7.70 9.34
C LEU A 129 8.54 -8.22 7.89
N GLN A 130 9.38 -7.60 7.06
CA GLN A 130 9.56 -8.00 5.67
C GLN A 130 10.13 -9.43 5.58
N GLN A 131 11.18 -9.73 6.34
CA GLN A 131 11.78 -11.07 6.39
C GLN A 131 10.75 -12.11 6.85
N ALA A 132 10.00 -11.82 7.92
CA ALA A 132 8.95 -12.70 8.41
C ALA A 132 7.82 -12.93 7.38
N ALA A 133 7.51 -11.92 6.56
CA ALA A 133 6.53 -12.08 5.48
C ALA A 133 7.08 -12.92 4.32
N TYR A 134 8.38 -12.78 3.98
CA TYR A 134 9.05 -13.58 2.94
C TYR A 134 9.13 -15.07 3.28
N GLU A 135 9.23 -15.44 4.56
CA GLU A 135 9.16 -16.85 5.01
C GLU A 135 7.86 -17.56 4.59
N LEU A 136 6.83 -16.80 4.21
CA LEU A 136 5.52 -17.30 3.80
C LEU A 136 5.24 -17.16 2.30
N VAL A 137 6.19 -16.67 1.51
CA VAL A 137 6.03 -16.50 0.06
C VAL A 137 6.15 -17.85 -0.66
N ASP A 138 5.28 -18.07 -1.65
CA ASP A 138 5.33 -19.25 -2.51
C ASP A 138 6.62 -19.26 -3.34
N GLU A 139 7.25 -20.43 -3.50
CA GLU A 139 8.50 -20.61 -4.26
C GLU A 139 8.39 -20.14 -5.72
N ASN A 140 7.17 -20.06 -6.26
CA ASN A 140 6.91 -19.59 -7.62
C ASN A 140 6.93 -18.05 -7.77
N PHE A 141 6.99 -17.30 -6.65
CA PHE A 141 7.15 -15.84 -6.67
C PHE A 141 8.62 -15.46 -6.59
N SER A 142 9.04 -14.47 -7.39
CA SER A 142 10.45 -14.04 -7.41
C SER A 142 10.89 -13.51 -6.05
N ASP A 143 11.97 -14.09 -5.52
CA ASP A 143 12.49 -13.87 -4.17
C ASP A 143 13.30 -12.56 -4.01
N GLU A 144 13.11 -11.59 -4.92
CA GLU A 144 13.86 -10.34 -4.88
C GLU A 144 13.29 -9.42 -3.80
N THR A 145 14.07 -9.26 -2.71
CA THR A 145 13.81 -8.27 -1.67
C THR A 145 13.98 -6.87 -2.25
N ARG A 146 12.90 -6.30 -2.77
CA ARG A 146 12.91 -4.94 -3.34
C ARG A 146 13.11 -3.89 -2.24
N GLU A 147 13.70 -2.76 -2.61
CA GLU A 147 13.73 -1.59 -1.74
C GLU A 147 12.30 -1.19 -1.37
N PRO A 148 12.02 -0.94 -0.08
CA PRO A 148 10.68 -0.60 0.35
C PRO A 148 10.29 0.78 -0.22
N TYR A 149 9.06 0.88 -0.69
CA TYR A 149 8.47 2.12 -1.14
C TYR A 149 6.97 2.13 -0.82
N MET A 150 6.39 3.33 -0.76
CA MET A 150 4.94 3.50 -0.68
C MET A 150 4.43 4.08 -2.01
N PRO A 151 3.68 3.31 -2.82
CA PRO A 151 3.17 3.82 -4.07
C PRO A 151 2.16 4.94 -3.84
N LEU A 152 2.19 5.93 -4.72
CA LEU A 152 1.30 7.09 -4.70
C LEU A 152 0.40 7.12 -5.93
N ILE A 153 0.98 6.87 -7.10
CA ILE A 153 0.27 6.79 -8.39
C ILE A 153 0.85 5.61 -9.17
N TYR A 154 -0.05 4.83 -9.76
CA TYR A 154 0.29 3.87 -10.81
C TYR A 154 0.02 4.51 -12.17
N ALA A 155 1.00 4.54 -13.06
CA ALA A 155 0.85 5.12 -14.38
C ALA A 155 1.93 4.63 -15.35
N GLU A 156 1.61 4.57 -16.63
CA GLU A 156 2.55 4.17 -17.68
C GLU A 156 3.64 5.22 -17.87
N ALA A 157 3.29 6.50 -17.80
CA ALA A 157 4.19 7.63 -17.90
C ALA A 157 3.67 8.83 -17.10
N VAL A 158 4.58 9.77 -16.83
CA VAL A 158 4.25 11.12 -16.38
C VAL A 158 4.39 12.04 -17.58
N GLU A 159 3.31 12.68 -17.99
CA GLU A 159 3.23 13.51 -19.20
C GLU A 159 3.36 15.01 -18.89
N GLY A 160 2.98 15.42 -17.66
CA GLY A 160 2.99 16.81 -17.21
C GLY A 160 4.08 17.16 -16.18
N TYR A 161 4.35 18.46 -15.99
CA TYR A 161 5.21 18.94 -14.90
C TYR A 161 4.38 19.19 -13.65
N TRP A 162 4.44 18.25 -12.70
CA TRP A 162 3.67 18.29 -11.44
C TRP A 162 4.55 18.58 -10.20
N GLY A 163 5.86 18.76 -10.42
CA GLY A 163 6.92 18.87 -9.40
C GLY A 163 6.81 20.03 -8.41
N THR A 164 5.97 21.03 -8.70
CA THR A 164 5.81 22.25 -7.89
C THR A 164 4.41 22.41 -7.30
N SER A 165 3.55 21.39 -7.39
CA SER A 165 2.19 21.49 -6.85
C SER A 165 2.20 21.50 -5.32
N ASP A 166 1.37 22.35 -4.69
CA ASP A 166 1.26 22.44 -3.23
C ASP A 166 1.00 21.07 -2.55
N PRO A 167 0.17 20.17 -3.11
CA PRO A 167 -0.03 18.85 -2.54
C PRO A 167 1.23 18.00 -2.59
N LEU A 168 2.03 18.09 -3.66
CA LEU A 168 3.32 17.40 -3.74
C LEU A 168 4.34 17.98 -2.77
N LEU A 169 4.37 19.31 -2.58
CA LEU A 169 5.25 19.96 -1.61
C LEU A 169 4.87 19.57 -0.18
N SER A 170 3.57 19.59 0.13
CA SER A 170 3.03 19.14 1.42
C SER A 170 3.32 17.66 1.66
N LEU A 171 3.15 16.81 0.64
CA LEU A 171 3.56 15.42 0.72
C LEU A 171 5.06 15.35 0.99
N SER A 172 5.90 15.95 0.16
CA SER A 172 7.37 15.85 0.24
C SER A 172 7.95 16.27 1.59
N SER A 173 7.25 17.13 2.33
CA SER A 173 7.60 17.52 3.70
C SER A 173 7.37 16.43 4.77
N ILE A 174 6.79 15.27 4.39
CA ILE A 174 6.55 14.12 5.28
C ILE A 174 7.84 13.43 5.72
N SER A 175 9.00 13.75 5.12
CA SER A 175 10.30 13.26 5.56
C SER A 175 10.63 13.56 7.02
N ASN A 176 9.90 14.52 7.64
CA ASN A 176 10.03 14.89 9.04
C ASN A 176 9.01 14.19 9.97
N VAL A 177 8.12 13.37 9.41
CA VAL A 177 7.11 12.61 10.15
C VAL A 177 7.65 11.21 10.37
N ASN A 178 7.88 10.83 11.62
CA ASN A 178 8.10 9.43 11.96
C ASN A 178 6.74 8.74 12.11
N TRP A 179 6.52 7.66 11.38
CA TRP A 179 5.31 6.86 11.54
C TRP A 179 5.49 5.91 12.74
N GLU A 180 5.31 6.48 13.93
CA GLU A 180 5.64 5.88 15.24
C GLU A 180 4.46 5.21 15.98
N ASN A 181 3.28 5.07 15.34
CA ASN A 181 2.07 4.30 15.73
C ASN A 181 0.77 5.13 15.76
N PRO A 182 -0.40 4.51 15.44
CA PRO A 182 -0.58 3.09 15.08
C PRO A 182 -0.25 2.78 13.61
N SER A 183 0.40 1.63 13.41
CA SER A 183 0.56 0.96 12.11
C SER A 183 -0.22 -0.34 12.13
N PHE A 184 -0.75 -0.77 10.98
CA PHE A 184 -1.44 -2.05 10.86
C PHE A 184 -0.75 -2.93 9.84
N LEU A 185 -0.64 -4.22 10.12
CA LEU A 185 -0.39 -5.23 9.10
C LEU A 185 -1.71 -5.68 8.51
N GLU A 186 -1.75 -5.74 7.18
CA GLU A 186 -2.90 -6.23 6.42
C GLU A 186 -2.48 -7.38 5.52
N LEU A 187 -3.31 -8.41 5.50
CA LEU A 187 -3.28 -9.40 4.44
C LEU A 187 -4.27 -8.94 3.38
N VAL A 188 -3.78 -8.73 2.18
CA VAL A 188 -4.57 -8.15 1.09
C VAL A 188 -4.51 -9.07 -0.11
N GLN A 189 -5.67 -9.46 -0.63
CA GLN A 189 -5.78 -10.13 -1.92
C GLN A 189 -5.75 -9.06 -3.01
N VAL A 190 -4.69 -9.07 -3.84
CA VAL A 190 -4.46 -8.08 -4.89
C VAL A 190 -4.68 -8.72 -6.24
N ASN A 191 -5.55 -8.11 -7.05
CA ASN A 191 -5.72 -8.52 -8.44
C ASN A 191 -4.47 -8.13 -9.26
N LEU A 192 -3.87 -9.10 -9.94
CA LEU A 192 -2.63 -8.93 -10.71
C LEU A 192 -2.78 -8.05 -11.95
N ASN A 193 -4.00 -7.87 -12.46
CA ASN A 193 -4.28 -7.05 -13.64
C ASN A 193 -4.66 -5.61 -13.28
N THR A 194 -5.44 -5.44 -12.21
CA THR A 194 -5.99 -4.13 -11.83
C THR A 194 -5.31 -3.48 -10.63
N HIS A 195 -4.55 -4.26 -9.86
CA HIS A 195 -3.88 -3.88 -8.62
C HIS A 195 -4.81 -3.29 -7.54
N GLN A 196 -6.10 -3.61 -7.63
CA GLN A 196 -7.05 -3.34 -6.57
C GLN A 196 -6.94 -4.41 -5.49
N GLY A 197 -6.84 -3.96 -4.24
CA GLY A 197 -6.71 -4.80 -3.06
C GLY A 197 -8.04 -5.00 -2.32
N ILE A 198 -8.29 -6.23 -1.89
CA ILE A 198 -9.35 -6.61 -0.95
C ILE A 198 -8.68 -6.97 0.37
N ILE A 199 -9.05 -6.28 1.45
CA ILE A 199 -8.48 -6.52 2.79
C ILE A 199 -9.10 -7.81 3.34
N CYS A 200 -8.27 -8.83 3.57
CA CYS A 200 -8.68 -10.13 4.10
C CYS A 200 -8.60 -10.19 5.63
N GLY A 201 -7.64 -9.46 6.22
CA GLY A 201 -7.45 -9.37 7.65
C GLY A 201 -6.53 -8.22 8.02
N ARG A 202 -6.61 -7.78 9.28
CA ARG A 202 -5.82 -6.67 9.82
C ARG A 202 -5.42 -6.94 11.27
N VAL A 203 -4.18 -6.64 11.64
CA VAL A 203 -3.72 -6.60 13.03
C VAL A 203 -2.95 -5.32 13.29
N GLU A 204 -3.10 -4.74 14.48
CA GLU A 204 -2.28 -3.61 14.91
C GLU A 204 -0.86 -4.07 15.22
N VAL A 205 0.12 -3.25 14.86
CA VAL A 205 1.53 -3.46 15.17
C VAL A 205 2.03 -2.27 15.96
N SER A 206 2.30 -2.50 17.25
CA SER A 206 2.88 -1.55 18.19
C SER A 206 4.38 -1.76 18.37
#